data_AF-A0AAN7PNU0-F1
#
_entry.id   AF-A0AAN7PNU0-F1
#
_cell.length_a   1.000
_cell.length_b   1.000
_cell.length_c   1.000
_cell.angle_alpha   90.00
_cell.angle_beta   90.00
_cell.angle_gamma   90.00
#
_symmetry.space_group_name_H-M   'P 1'
#
loop_
_entity.id
_entity.type
_entity.pdbx_description
1 polymer ?
#
loop_
_entity_poly.entity_id
_entity_poly.type
_entity_poly.pdbx_seq_one_letter_code
_entity_poly.pdbx_strand_id
1 'polypeptide(L)'
;MDYEDYDNKIKTLLQDGTYQPITTDPTTYLEKTTKNKIKTSKLSKEDQQKVIPREKSSKCPKLYGLPKIHKEGAPLRPIVTKQLQPYAEEAESYVKNASHFIERIKDITLEPGHMLVSFDVVSLFTNVPVDETIEIIREKHQVREDIIQLTKHCLKNTYFIYKNQRYRQISLQMLNTKQKGSSEKQLRLRNCQIVSTLEMIHKDYRRHGNQHLPPQKQEDLQLYQ
;
A
#
# COMPACT_ATOMS: atom_id res chain seq x y z
N MET A 1 -17.51 -22.27 -3.64
CA MET A 1 -18.17 -21.06 -3.14
C MET A 1 -19.17 -20.64 -4.18
N ASP A 2 -20.45 -20.68 -3.85
CA ASP A 2 -21.51 -20.15 -4.71
C ASP A 2 -21.59 -18.61 -4.60
N TYR A 3 -22.50 -18.02 -5.36
CA TYR A 3 -22.67 -16.57 -5.43
C TYR A 3 -23.17 -15.95 -4.12
N GLU A 4 -24.03 -16.66 -3.38
CA GLU A 4 -24.66 -16.15 -2.16
C GLU A 4 -23.67 -16.16 -1.00
N ASP A 5 -22.92 -17.26 -0.82
CA ASP A 5 -21.80 -17.36 0.11
C ASP A 5 -20.76 -16.26 -0.16
N TYR A 6 -20.42 -16.05 -1.44
CA TYR A 6 -19.50 -14.98 -1.83
C TYR A 6 -20.00 -13.58 -1.43
N ASP A 7 -21.27 -13.27 -1.73
CA ASP A 7 -21.86 -11.97 -1.42
C ASP A 7 -21.96 -11.73 0.08
N ASN A 8 -22.37 -12.73 0.85
CA ASN A 8 -22.45 -12.65 2.30
C ASN A 8 -21.07 -12.44 2.93
N LYS A 9 -20.02 -13.08 2.40
CA LYS A 9 -18.63 -12.86 2.83
C LYS A 9 -18.14 -11.45 2.52
N ILE A 10 -18.47 -10.88 1.36
CA ILE A 10 -18.13 -9.48 1.06
C ILE A 10 -18.90 -8.51 1.95
N LYS A 11 -20.22 -8.71 2.15
CA LYS A 11 -21.02 -7.86 3.04
C LYS A 11 -20.47 -7.85 4.47
N THR A 12 -20.11 -9.01 5.00
CA THR A 12 -19.48 -9.15 6.32
C THR A 12 -18.17 -8.36 6.39
N LEU A 13 -17.37 -8.40 5.33
CA LEU A 13 -16.12 -7.63 5.23
C LEU A 13 -16.37 -6.11 5.21
N LEU A 14 -17.46 -5.67 4.57
CA LEU A 14 -17.81 -4.26 4.46
C LEU A 14 -18.44 -3.68 5.74
N GLN A 15 -18.91 -4.53 6.64
CA GLN A 15 -19.58 -4.15 7.89
C GLN A 15 -18.63 -4.07 9.10
N ASP A 16 -17.33 -4.31 8.94
CA ASP A 16 -16.37 -4.38 10.05
C ASP A 16 -15.89 -3.01 10.59
N GLY A 17 -16.59 -1.92 10.24
CA GLY A 17 -16.26 -0.56 10.67
C GLY A 17 -15.13 0.11 9.89
N THR A 18 -14.41 -0.62 9.05
CA THR A 18 -13.33 -0.07 8.20
C THR A 18 -13.89 0.80 7.06
N TYR A 19 -15.11 0.48 6.59
CA TYR A 19 -15.76 1.11 5.45
C TYR A 19 -17.03 1.84 5.84
N GLN A 20 -17.22 3.01 5.23
CA GLN A 20 -18.46 3.76 5.31
C GLN A 20 -19.12 3.81 3.93
N PRO A 21 -20.41 3.49 3.81
CA PRO A 21 -21.13 3.70 2.56
C PRO A 21 -21.19 5.20 2.23
N ILE A 22 -21.02 5.55 0.95
CA ILE A 22 -21.15 6.90 0.44
C ILE A 22 -22.14 6.94 -0.72
N THR A 23 -22.93 8.02 -0.79
CA THR A 23 -23.95 8.21 -1.84
C THR A 23 -23.38 8.94 -3.06
N THR A 24 -22.56 9.96 -2.82
CA THR A 24 -21.93 10.75 -3.87
C THR A 24 -20.71 10.03 -4.44
N ASP A 25 -20.57 10.02 -5.77
CA ASP A 25 -19.36 9.54 -6.44
C ASP A 25 -18.24 10.60 -6.32
N PRO A 26 -17.14 10.32 -5.59
CA PRO A 26 -16.08 11.29 -5.42
C PRO A 26 -15.13 11.35 -6.62
N THR A 27 -15.29 10.49 -7.65
CA THR A 27 -14.32 10.33 -8.75
C THR A 27 -13.98 11.63 -9.45
N THR A 28 -14.98 12.39 -9.90
CA THR A 28 -14.75 13.65 -10.64
C THR A 28 -14.09 14.71 -9.75
N TYR A 29 -14.54 14.82 -8.50
CA TYR A 29 -13.97 15.74 -7.53
C TYR A 29 -12.51 15.38 -7.19
N LEU A 30 -12.22 14.10 -6.98
CA LEU A 30 -10.89 13.60 -6.69
C LEU A 30 -9.96 13.75 -7.88
N GLU A 31 -10.43 13.51 -9.11
CA GLU A 31 -9.64 13.78 -10.31
C GLU A 31 -9.24 15.25 -10.38
N LYS A 32 -10.18 16.18 -10.20
CA LYS A 32 -9.92 17.63 -10.25
C LYS A 32 -8.95 18.07 -9.15
N THR A 33 -9.20 17.67 -7.91
CA THR A 33 -8.35 18.05 -6.77
C THR A 33 -6.95 17.45 -6.85
N THR A 34 -6.83 16.18 -7.29
CA THR A 34 -5.52 15.52 -7.51
C THR A 34 -4.73 16.25 -8.59
N LYS A 35 -5.36 16.56 -9.73
CA LYS A 35 -4.73 17.33 -10.81
C LYS A 35 -4.24 18.69 -10.34
N ASN A 36 -5.07 19.42 -9.59
CA ASN A 36 -4.69 20.72 -9.05
C ASN A 36 -3.50 20.60 -8.11
N LYS A 37 -3.53 19.65 -7.16
CA LYS A 37 -2.42 19.43 -6.22
C LYS A 37 -1.11 19.08 -6.94
N ILE A 38 -1.17 18.26 -7.99
CA ILE A 38 0.00 17.92 -8.80
C ILE A 38 0.53 19.17 -9.53
N LYS A 39 -0.35 19.96 -10.15
CA LYS A 39 0.05 21.18 -10.88
C LYS A 39 0.67 22.24 -9.96
N THR A 40 0.20 22.34 -8.70
CA THR A 40 0.74 23.26 -7.69
C THR A 40 1.98 22.72 -6.98
N SER A 41 2.35 21.47 -7.21
CA SER A 41 3.53 20.86 -6.60
C SER A 41 4.82 21.38 -7.24
N LYS A 42 5.94 21.13 -6.57
CA LYS A 42 7.28 21.44 -7.08
C LYS A 42 7.83 20.30 -7.96
N LEU A 43 6.98 19.39 -8.44
CA LEU A 43 7.38 18.35 -9.40
C LEU A 43 7.81 18.98 -10.73
N SER A 44 8.73 18.33 -11.45
CA SER A 44 9.09 18.73 -12.80
C SER A 44 7.88 18.66 -13.73
N LYS A 45 7.83 19.49 -14.78
CA LYS A 45 6.74 19.43 -15.78
C LYS A 45 6.59 18.04 -16.40
N GLU A 46 7.71 17.35 -16.61
CA GLU A 46 7.73 15.98 -17.14
C GLU A 46 7.06 14.99 -16.17
N ASP A 47 7.40 15.06 -14.87
CA ASP A 47 6.76 14.19 -13.88
C ASP A 47 5.28 14.49 -13.73
N GLN A 48 4.92 15.78 -13.69
CA GLN A 48 3.52 16.20 -13.64
C GLN A 48 2.74 15.58 -14.82
N GLN A 49 3.30 15.61 -16.03
CA GLN A 49 2.66 15.06 -17.21
C GLN A 49 2.55 13.52 -17.18
N LYS A 50 3.51 12.84 -16.54
CA LYS A 50 3.49 11.38 -16.32
C LYS A 50 2.45 10.95 -15.28
N VAL A 51 2.24 11.74 -14.22
CA VAL A 51 1.33 11.38 -13.12
C VAL A 51 -0.09 11.93 -13.27
N ILE A 52 -0.29 12.99 -14.06
CA ILE A 52 -1.62 13.57 -14.29
C ILE A 52 -2.46 12.58 -15.12
N PRO A 53 -3.63 12.15 -14.62
CA PRO A 53 -4.54 11.32 -15.40
C PRO A 53 -5.05 12.08 -16.62
N ARG A 54 -5.27 11.38 -17.75
CA ARG A 54 -5.98 11.95 -18.90
C ARG A 54 -7.35 12.47 -18.45
N GLU A 55 -7.85 13.52 -19.08
CA GLU A 55 -9.15 14.09 -18.74
C GLU A 55 -10.28 13.06 -18.81
N LYS A 56 -11.12 13.03 -17.76
CA LYS A 56 -12.29 12.16 -17.64
C LYS A 56 -11.97 10.66 -17.78
N SER A 57 -10.72 10.27 -17.49
CA SER A 57 -10.28 8.87 -17.56
C SER A 57 -10.42 8.12 -16.25
N SER A 58 -10.62 8.82 -15.14
CA SER A 58 -10.73 8.19 -13.82
C SER A 58 -12.02 7.39 -13.72
N LYS A 59 -11.91 6.16 -13.24
CA LYS A 59 -13.06 5.29 -12.96
C LYS A 59 -13.06 4.93 -11.49
N CYS A 60 -14.25 4.85 -10.90
CA CYS A 60 -14.39 4.29 -9.55
C CYS A 60 -13.86 2.85 -9.55
N PRO A 61 -12.91 2.50 -8.67
CA PRO A 61 -12.33 1.18 -8.67
C PRO A 61 -13.34 0.17 -8.10
N LYS A 62 -13.32 -1.05 -8.62
CA LYS A 62 -14.24 -2.12 -8.22
C LYS A 62 -13.58 -3.00 -7.16
N LEU A 63 -14.34 -3.32 -6.11
CA LEU A 63 -13.95 -4.34 -5.13
C LEU A 63 -14.33 -5.72 -5.65
N TYR A 64 -13.42 -6.68 -5.51
CA TYR A 64 -13.70 -8.11 -5.64
C TYR A 64 -12.88 -8.92 -4.63
N GLY A 65 -13.32 -10.12 -4.29
CA GLY A 65 -12.65 -11.04 -3.38
C GLY A 65 -12.06 -12.23 -4.11
N LEU A 66 -10.81 -12.58 -3.80
CA LEU A 66 -10.19 -13.84 -4.23
C LEU A 66 -10.29 -14.86 -3.09
N PRO A 67 -10.96 -16.01 -3.28
CA PRO A 67 -11.04 -17.04 -2.26
C PRO A 67 -9.66 -17.61 -1.91
N LYS A 68 -9.35 -17.69 -0.61
CA LYS A 68 -8.19 -18.43 -0.12
C LYS A 68 -8.56 -19.91 0.02
N ILE A 69 -8.53 -20.65 -1.09
CA ILE A 69 -9.00 -22.05 -1.16
C ILE A 69 -8.24 -23.02 -0.25
N HIS A 70 -7.05 -22.65 0.20
CA HIS A 70 -6.21 -23.44 1.11
C HIS A 70 -6.53 -23.21 2.59
N LYS A 71 -7.53 -22.38 2.92
CA LYS A 71 -7.94 -22.09 4.30
C LYS A 71 -9.36 -22.58 4.54
N GLU A 72 -9.61 -23.07 5.75
CA GLU A 72 -10.94 -23.48 6.19
C GLU A 72 -11.95 -22.33 6.03
N GLY A 73 -13.16 -22.66 5.56
CA GLY A 73 -14.19 -21.68 5.23
C GLY A 73 -13.91 -20.83 3.98
N ALA A 74 -12.77 -21.00 3.31
CA ALA A 74 -12.36 -20.26 2.11
C ALA A 74 -12.58 -18.74 2.21
N PRO A 75 -11.96 -18.04 3.19
CA PRO A 75 -12.14 -16.61 3.38
C PRO A 75 -11.72 -15.81 2.14
N LEU A 76 -12.39 -14.68 1.91
CA LEU A 76 -12.11 -13.81 0.78
C LEU A 76 -10.93 -12.88 1.07
N ARG A 77 -10.00 -12.81 0.11
CA ARG A 77 -8.96 -11.78 0.02
C ARG A 77 -9.49 -10.64 -0.87
N PRO A 78 -9.95 -9.52 -0.31
CA PRO A 78 -10.41 -8.38 -1.11
C PRO A 78 -9.27 -7.71 -1.87
N ILE A 79 -9.57 -7.33 -3.11
CA ILE A 79 -8.68 -6.68 -4.05
C ILE A 79 -9.40 -5.45 -4.61
N VAL A 80 -8.69 -4.32 -4.56
CA VAL A 80 -8.99 -3.11 -5.31
C VAL A 80 -7.74 -2.85 -6.17
N THR A 81 -7.92 -2.69 -7.48
CA THR A 81 -6.91 -2.94 -8.55
C THR A 81 -5.48 -2.37 -8.42
N LYS A 82 -4.55 -3.04 -9.15
CA LYS A 82 -3.10 -2.89 -9.45
C LYS A 82 -2.06 -3.40 -8.42
N GLN A 83 -0.86 -3.76 -8.90
CA GLN A 83 0.19 -4.51 -8.19
C GLN A 83 1.30 -3.57 -7.66
N LEU A 84 1.74 -3.78 -6.41
CA LEU A 84 2.80 -3.04 -5.69
C LEU A 84 4.20 -3.66 -5.81
N GLN A 85 4.39 -4.67 -6.68
CA GLN A 85 5.55 -5.55 -6.66
C GLN A 85 6.95 -4.89 -6.73
N PRO A 86 7.20 -3.76 -7.43
CA PRO A 86 8.58 -3.30 -7.64
C PRO A 86 9.35 -2.86 -6.40
N TYR A 87 8.68 -2.34 -5.36
CA TYR A 87 9.35 -1.61 -4.27
C TYR A 87 9.76 -2.47 -3.07
N ALA A 88 9.19 -3.67 -2.94
CA ALA A 88 9.51 -4.54 -1.81
C ALA A 88 10.94 -5.11 -1.91
N GLU A 89 11.49 -5.21 -3.13
CA GLU A 89 12.79 -5.85 -3.38
C GLU A 89 13.99 -4.99 -2.94
N GLU A 90 13.77 -3.69 -2.73
CA GLU A 90 14.81 -2.75 -2.29
C GLU A 90 15.06 -2.79 -0.77
N ALA A 91 14.19 -3.44 0.01
CA ALA A 91 14.35 -3.51 1.45
C ALA A 91 15.46 -4.50 1.83
N GLU A 92 16.32 -4.12 2.77
CA GLU A 92 17.39 -4.99 3.27
C GLU A 92 16.83 -6.31 3.86
N SER A 93 15.65 -6.24 4.48
CA SER A 93 14.93 -7.40 5.02
C SER A 93 14.16 -8.22 3.98
N TYR A 94 14.23 -7.87 2.69
CA TYR A 94 13.52 -8.58 1.64
C TYR A 94 13.98 -10.03 1.52
N VAL A 95 13.01 -10.92 1.51
CA VAL A 95 13.18 -12.35 1.27
C VAL A 95 12.26 -12.73 0.12
N LYS A 96 12.86 -13.22 -0.95
CA LYS A 96 12.17 -13.48 -2.23
C LYS A 96 11.31 -14.74 -2.14
N ASN A 97 11.86 -15.80 -1.57
CA ASN A 97 11.25 -17.10 -1.42
C ASN A 97 12.00 -17.92 -0.36
N ALA A 98 11.55 -19.15 -0.10
CA ALA A 98 12.16 -20.05 0.88
C ALA A 98 13.64 -20.36 0.58
N SER A 99 14.02 -20.53 -0.69
CA SER A 99 15.41 -20.79 -1.07
C SER A 99 16.32 -19.60 -0.73
N HIS A 100 15.88 -18.38 -1.07
CA HIS A 100 16.60 -17.15 -0.71
C HIS A 100 16.67 -16.96 0.82
N PHE A 101 15.62 -17.33 1.56
CA PHE A 101 15.65 -17.29 3.02
C PHE A 101 16.74 -18.19 3.59
N ILE A 102 16.78 -19.46 3.15
CA ILE A 102 17.77 -20.45 3.59
C ILE A 102 19.18 -19.95 3.32
N GLU A 103 19.42 -19.40 2.13
CA GLU A 103 20.71 -18.84 1.77
C GLU A 103 21.15 -17.69 2.70
N ARG A 104 20.22 -16.81 3.10
CA ARG A 104 20.52 -15.67 3.97
C ARG A 104 20.84 -16.07 5.41
N ILE A 105 20.29 -17.19 5.90
CA ILE A 105 20.47 -17.61 7.29
C ILE A 105 21.54 -18.69 7.47
N LYS A 106 22.11 -19.21 6.37
CA LYS A 106 23.04 -20.36 6.40
C LYS A 106 24.29 -20.13 7.25
N ASP A 107 24.75 -18.87 7.33
CA ASP A 107 25.98 -18.48 8.01
C ASP A 107 25.73 -17.90 9.41
N ILE A 108 24.49 -17.98 9.92
CA ILE A 108 24.14 -17.48 11.27
C ILE A 108 24.50 -18.55 12.31
N THR A 109 25.46 -18.26 13.18
CA THR A 109 25.78 -19.09 14.36
C THR A 109 24.80 -18.79 15.49
N LEU A 110 24.20 -19.84 16.06
CA LEU A 110 23.26 -19.73 17.18
C LEU A 110 23.96 -20.06 18.50
N GLU A 111 23.89 -19.14 19.45
CA GLU A 111 24.35 -19.35 20.82
C GLU A 111 23.24 -19.95 21.70
N PRO A 112 23.58 -20.64 22.81
CA PRO A 112 22.60 -21.11 23.77
C PRO A 112 21.69 -19.97 24.26
N GLY A 113 20.38 -20.14 24.10
CA GLY A 113 19.37 -19.15 24.46
C GLY A 113 18.84 -18.29 23.30
N HIS A 114 19.45 -18.36 22.10
CA HIS A 114 18.85 -17.77 20.92
C HIS A 114 17.56 -18.49 20.51
N MET A 115 16.56 -17.72 20.08
CA MET A 115 15.27 -18.24 19.65
C MET A 115 14.92 -17.68 18.26
N LEU A 116 14.42 -18.56 17.40
CA LEU A 116 13.78 -18.15 16.16
C LEU A 116 12.33 -17.78 16.45
N VAL A 117 11.94 -16.56 16.10
CA VAL A 117 10.58 -16.05 16.27
C VAL A 117 10.01 -15.68 14.91
N SER A 118 8.81 -16.18 14.62
CA SER A 118 8.03 -15.80 13.44
C SER A 118 6.78 -15.02 13.84
N PHE A 119 6.58 -13.86 13.25
CA PHE A 119 5.38 -13.05 13.44
C PHE A 119 4.49 -13.14 12.19
N ASP A 120 3.20 -13.45 12.38
CA ASP A 120 2.21 -13.36 11.30
C ASP A 120 1.53 -11.99 11.35
N VAL A 121 1.52 -11.29 10.21
CA VAL A 121 0.91 -9.96 10.12
C VAL A 121 -0.54 -10.08 9.67
N VAL A 122 -1.45 -9.68 10.56
CA VAL A 122 -2.87 -9.55 10.23
C VAL A 122 -3.12 -8.18 9.60
N SER A 123 -3.83 -8.15 8.47
CA SER A 123 -4.38 -6.91 7.91
C SER A 123 -3.36 -5.80 7.62
N LEU A 124 -2.17 -6.15 7.11
CA LEU A 124 -1.05 -5.23 6.88
C LEU A 124 -1.47 -3.88 6.25
N PHE A 125 -2.30 -3.86 5.22
CA PHE A 125 -2.63 -2.58 4.55
C PHE A 125 -3.79 -1.81 5.18
N THR A 126 -4.60 -2.46 6.04
CA THR A 126 -5.74 -1.82 6.72
C THR A 126 -5.50 -1.53 8.18
N ASN A 127 -4.33 -1.86 8.71
CA ASN A 127 -3.96 -1.54 10.08
C ASN A 127 -2.76 -0.57 10.17
N VAL A 128 -2.24 -0.08 9.03
CA VAL A 128 -1.08 0.85 9.02
C VAL A 128 -1.53 2.31 9.22
N PRO A 129 -1.34 2.89 10.42
CA PRO A 129 -1.84 4.23 10.76
C PRO A 129 -1.31 5.27 9.78
N VAL A 130 -2.23 5.91 9.04
CA VAL A 130 -1.87 6.78 7.90
C VAL A 130 -1.04 7.96 8.36
N ASP A 131 -1.53 8.65 9.39
CA ASP A 131 -0.90 9.87 9.85
C ASP A 131 0.47 9.56 10.45
N GLU A 132 0.60 8.54 11.32
CA GLU A 132 1.90 8.09 11.84
C GLU A 132 2.87 7.66 10.73
N THR A 133 2.40 6.94 9.71
CA THR A 133 3.25 6.53 8.58
C THR A 133 3.76 7.75 7.81
N ILE A 134 2.93 8.77 7.64
CA ILE A 134 3.33 10.02 6.98
C ILE A 134 4.40 10.75 7.80
N GLU A 135 4.26 10.78 9.13
CA GLU A 135 5.26 11.39 10.02
C GLU A 135 6.61 10.64 9.92
N ILE A 136 6.58 9.31 9.97
CA ILE A 136 7.79 8.47 9.81
C ILE A 136 8.47 8.75 8.46
N ILE A 137 7.70 8.83 7.36
CA ILE A 137 8.25 9.14 6.03
C ILE A 137 8.87 10.54 6.03
N ARG A 138 8.22 11.52 6.65
CA ARG A 138 8.72 12.90 6.73
C ARG A 138 10.06 12.95 7.46
N GLU A 139 10.17 12.29 8.61
CA GLU A 139 11.38 12.28 9.45
C GLU A 139 12.52 11.49 8.81
N LYS A 140 12.25 10.27 8.33
CA LYS A 140 13.30 9.34 7.88
C LYS A 140 13.88 9.70 6.52
N HIS A 141 13.07 10.26 5.62
CA HIS A 141 13.46 10.45 4.22
C HIS A 141 13.58 11.92 3.79
N GLN A 142 13.37 12.88 4.71
CA GLN A 142 13.43 14.33 4.44
C GLN A 142 12.67 14.72 3.16
N VAL A 143 11.51 14.08 2.95
CA VAL A 143 10.70 14.22 1.74
C VAL A 143 10.09 15.61 1.70
N ARG A 144 10.01 16.21 0.50
CA ARG A 144 9.45 17.55 0.35
C ARG A 144 7.99 17.60 0.76
N GLU A 145 7.58 18.71 1.38
CA GLU A 145 6.23 18.86 1.93
C GLU A 145 5.12 18.75 0.87
N ASP A 146 5.34 19.18 -0.37
CA ASP A 146 4.38 19.00 -1.47
C ASP A 146 4.12 17.53 -1.79
N ILE A 147 5.15 16.67 -1.68
CA ILE A 147 5.05 15.22 -1.85
C ILE A 147 4.34 14.58 -0.65
N ILE A 148 4.62 15.03 0.56
CA ILE A 148 3.89 14.60 1.77
C ILE A 148 2.41 14.91 1.65
N GLN A 149 2.04 16.11 1.19
CA GLN A 149 0.65 16.51 1.00
C GLN A 149 -0.06 15.70 -0.10
N LEU A 150 0.65 15.39 -1.18
CA LEU A 150 0.14 14.50 -2.24
C LEU A 150 -0.04 13.06 -1.73
N THR A 151 0.90 12.57 -0.94
CA THR A 151 0.84 11.26 -0.26
C THR A 151 -0.38 11.17 0.65
N LYS A 152 -0.56 12.17 1.52
CA LYS A 152 -1.71 12.27 2.43
C LYS A 152 -3.03 12.30 1.67
N HIS A 153 -3.09 13.08 0.59
CA HIS A 153 -4.27 13.17 -0.28
C HIS A 153 -4.60 11.81 -0.89
N CYS A 154 -3.62 11.07 -1.39
CA CYS A 154 -3.80 9.73 -1.96
C CYS A 154 -4.29 8.72 -0.89
N LEU A 155 -3.69 8.72 0.30
CA LEU A 155 -3.99 7.74 1.35
C LEU A 155 -5.34 7.97 2.05
N LYS A 156 -5.82 9.22 2.13
CA LYS A 156 -7.09 9.57 2.81
C LYS A 156 -8.32 9.55 1.90
N ASN A 157 -8.13 9.41 0.59
CA ASN A 157 -9.21 9.43 -0.40
C ASN A 157 -9.37 8.09 -1.14
N THR A 158 -9.23 6.99 -0.40
CA THR A 158 -9.50 5.64 -0.89
C THR A 158 -11.00 5.32 -0.84
N TYR A 159 -11.54 4.91 -1.98
CA TYR A 159 -12.94 4.55 -2.16
C TYR A 159 -13.07 3.47 -3.25
N PHE A 160 -14.18 2.74 -3.27
CA PHE A 160 -14.49 1.73 -4.28
C PHE A 160 -15.99 1.50 -4.40
N ILE A 161 -16.40 0.69 -5.39
CA ILE A 161 -17.77 0.26 -5.59
C ILE A 161 -17.90 -1.27 -5.49
N TYR A 162 -18.97 -1.73 -4.85
CA TYR A 162 -19.41 -3.12 -4.81
C TYR A 162 -20.94 -3.19 -4.97
N LYS A 163 -21.45 -4.00 -5.92
CA LYS A 163 -22.88 -4.12 -6.25
C LYS A 163 -23.64 -2.78 -6.24
N ASN A 164 -23.09 -1.80 -6.97
CA ASN A 164 -23.63 -0.44 -7.12
C ASN A 164 -23.60 0.45 -5.86
N GLN A 165 -23.22 -0.08 -4.70
CA GLN A 165 -22.96 0.71 -3.50
C GLN A 165 -21.49 1.15 -3.46
N ARG A 166 -21.26 2.44 -3.25
CA ARG A 166 -19.90 2.98 -3.06
C ARG A 166 -19.55 3.01 -1.58
N TYR A 167 -18.26 2.81 -1.30
CA TYR A 167 -17.70 2.80 0.04
C TYR A 167 -16.44 3.64 0.08
N ARG A 168 -16.25 4.36 1.18
CA ARG A 168 -15.02 5.05 1.53
C ARG A 168 -14.36 4.31 2.68
N GLN A 169 -13.04 4.18 2.64
CA GLN A 169 -12.29 3.69 3.79
C GLN A 169 -12.12 4.82 4.81
N ILE A 170 -12.56 4.64 6.05
CA ILE A 170 -12.65 5.74 7.06
C ILE A 170 -11.71 5.58 8.24
N SER A 171 -11.42 4.36 8.69
CA SER A 171 -10.55 4.14 9.84
C SER A 171 -9.91 2.77 9.77
N LEU A 172 -8.70 2.70 10.32
CA LEU A 172 -7.92 1.49 10.52
C LEU A 172 -8.10 1.14 11.99
N GLN A 173 -9.17 0.44 12.35
CA GLN A 173 -9.23 -0.10 13.71
C GLN A 173 -8.21 -1.23 13.82
N MET A 174 -7.29 -1.08 14.78
CA MET A 174 -6.58 -2.21 15.36
C MET A 174 -7.65 -3.21 15.84
N LEU A 175 -7.83 -4.31 15.11
CA LEU A 175 -8.68 -5.41 15.55
C LEU A 175 -8.09 -6.02 16.81
N ASN A 176 -8.49 -5.50 17.97
CA ASN A 176 -8.42 -6.22 19.24
C ASN A 176 -9.51 -7.29 19.25
N THR A 177 -9.34 -8.33 18.44
CA THR A 177 -10.13 -9.55 18.59
C THR A 177 -9.21 -10.66 19.05
N LYS A 178 -9.28 -10.94 20.36
CA LYS A 178 -8.89 -12.23 20.93
C LYS A 178 -9.75 -13.32 20.28
N GLN A 179 -9.36 -13.78 19.09
CA GLN A 179 -9.80 -15.05 18.55
C GLN A 179 -8.58 -15.83 18.06
N LYS A 180 -8.24 -16.87 18.83
CA LYS A 180 -7.37 -17.95 18.39
C LYS A 180 -7.93 -18.50 17.08
N GLY A 181 -7.16 -18.42 16.00
CA GLY A 181 -7.49 -19.00 14.71
C GLY A 181 -7.25 -18.03 13.55
N SER A 182 -6.09 -18.18 12.91
CA SER A 182 -5.68 -17.65 11.58
C SER A 182 -6.67 -16.72 10.86
N SER A 183 -6.90 -15.52 11.40
CA SER A 183 -7.80 -14.53 10.80
C SER A 183 -6.99 -13.63 9.88
N GLU A 184 -6.43 -14.19 8.81
CA GLU A 184 -5.76 -13.42 7.78
C GLU A 184 -6.78 -12.64 6.92
N LYS A 185 -7.25 -11.51 7.43
CA LYS A 185 -7.88 -10.46 6.63
C LYS A 185 -6.80 -9.68 5.85
N GLN A 186 -6.15 -10.34 4.89
CA GLN A 186 -5.24 -9.64 3.97
C GLN A 186 -6.06 -8.77 3.04
N LEU A 187 -6.13 -7.47 3.34
CA LEU A 187 -6.72 -6.48 2.45
C LEU A 187 -5.63 -5.81 1.63
N ARG A 188 -5.70 -5.84 0.30
CA ARG A 188 -4.89 -4.98 -0.58
C ARG A 188 -5.74 -3.79 -1.04
N LEU A 189 -6.00 -2.85 -0.13
CA LEU A 189 -6.99 -1.80 -0.36
C LEU A 189 -6.44 -0.41 -0.66
N ARG A 190 -5.16 -0.29 -1.01
CA ARG A 190 -4.56 1.02 -1.33
C ARG A 190 -3.76 1.03 -2.63
N ASN A 191 -4.11 0.17 -3.58
CA ASN A 191 -3.14 -0.24 -4.58
C ASN A 191 -3.03 0.60 -5.86
N CYS A 192 -3.95 1.54 -6.14
CA CYS A 192 -3.80 2.41 -7.31
C CYS A 192 -3.21 3.79 -6.95
N GLN A 193 -3.51 4.30 -5.75
CA GLN A 193 -3.04 5.61 -5.30
C GLN A 193 -1.65 5.52 -4.63
N ILE A 194 -1.36 4.44 -3.89
CA ILE A 194 -0.04 4.23 -3.27
C ILE A 194 1.06 4.01 -4.30
N VAL A 195 0.83 3.29 -5.40
CA VAL A 195 1.87 3.07 -6.41
C VAL A 195 2.36 4.40 -6.97
N SER A 196 1.45 5.30 -7.35
CA SER A 196 1.81 6.64 -7.82
C SER A 196 2.48 7.49 -6.73
N THR A 197 2.06 7.33 -5.47
CA THR A 197 2.66 8.01 -4.33
C THR A 197 4.07 7.48 -3.99
N LEU A 198 4.29 6.17 -4.01
CA LEU A 198 5.59 5.54 -3.80
C LEU A 198 6.53 5.83 -4.97
N GLU A 199 6.04 5.82 -6.21
CA GLU A 199 6.76 6.30 -7.39
C GLU A 199 7.23 7.74 -7.19
N MET A 200 6.36 8.62 -6.68
CA MET A 200 6.69 10.01 -6.41
C MET A 200 7.70 10.16 -5.26
N ILE A 201 7.52 9.47 -4.14
CA ILE A 201 8.43 9.50 -2.99
C ILE A 201 9.81 8.94 -3.39
N HIS A 202 9.85 7.83 -4.11
CA HIS A 202 11.09 7.21 -4.56
C HIS A 202 11.83 8.08 -5.59
N LYS A 203 11.11 8.73 -6.53
CA LYS A 203 11.71 9.70 -7.46
C LYS A 203 12.26 10.94 -6.74
N ASP A 204 11.57 11.42 -5.71
CA ASP A 204 12.00 12.56 -4.89
C ASP A 204 13.28 12.19 -4.10
N TYR A 205 13.27 11.02 -3.46
CA TYR A 205 14.40 10.48 -2.71
C TYR A 205 15.63 10.24 -3.61
N ARG A 206 15.49 9.69 -4.81
CA ARG A 206 16.63 9.52 -5.74
C ARG A 206 17.23 10.83 -6.24
N ARG A 207 16.45 11.91 -6.32
CA ARG A 207 16.95 13.23 -6.77
C ARG A 207 17.65 14.00 -5.67
N HIS A 208 17.14 13.92 -4.44
CA HIS A 208 17.60 14.75 -3.34
C HIS A 208 18.44 13.98 -2.29
N GLY A 209 18.23 12.67 -2.15
CA GLY A 209 19.00 11.81 -1.23
C GLY A 209 20.42 11.49 -1.70
N ASN A 210 20.74 11.68 -2.98
CA ASN A 210 22.10 11.49 -3.51
C ASN A 210 23.09 12.59 -3.14
N GLN A 211 22.65 13.69 -2.51
CA GLN A 211 23.55 14.76 -2.09
C GLN A 211 24.27 14.49 -0.75
N HIS A 212 23.97 13.35 -0.10
CA HIS A 212 24.58 12.96 1.19
C HIS A 212 25.00 11.48 1.28
N LEU A 213 25.34 10.84 0.15
CA LEU A 213 25.95 9.50 0.18
C LEU A 213 27.47 9.60 0.42
N PRO A 214 28.04 8.81 1.36
CA PRO A 214 29.49 8.75 1.54
C PRO A 214 30.19 8.31 0.23
N PRO A 215 31.43 8.77 -0.04
CA PRO A 215 32.12 8.58 -1.31
C PRO A 215 32.19 7.12 -1.80
N GLN A 216 32.19 6.15 -0.89
CA GLN A 216 32.29 4.72 -1.20
C GLN A 216 31.08 4.14 -1.97
N LYS A 217 29.92 4.81 -2.01
CA LYS A 217 28.74 4.33 -2.77
C LYS A 217 28.55 5.00 -4.14
N GLN A 218 29.42 5.93 -4.53
CA GLN A 218 29.41 6.52 -5.87
C GLN A 218 30.11 5.64 -6.92
N GLU A 219 31.06 4.79 -6.50
CA GLU A 219 31.81 3.91 -7.41
C GLU A 219 30.96 2.75 -7.95
N ASP A 220 30.04 2.20 -7.14
CA ASP A 220 29.17 1.08 -7.57
C ASP A 220 28.12 1.49 -8.65
N LEU A 221 27.84 2.78 -8.81
CA LEU A 221 26.88 3.30 -9.79
C LEU A 221 27.48 3.52 -11.19
N GLN A 222 28.81 3.45 -11.34
CA GLN A 222 29.46 3.50 -12.66
C GLN A 222 29.59 2.12 -13.32
N LEU A 223 29.32 1.02 -12.61
CA LEU A 223 29.40 -0.33 -13.18
C LEU A 223 28.13 -0.76 -13.96
N TYR A 224 27.10 0.07 -14.01
CA TYR A 224 25.82 -0.22 -14.67
C TYR A 224 25.33 0.92 -15.59
N GLN A 225 26.26 1.54 -16.33
CA GLN A 225 25.96 2.26 -17.59
C GLN A 225 26.61 1.51 -18.75
#